data_AF-A0A928EQ87-F1
#
_entry.id   AF-A0A928EQ87-F1
#
_cell.length_a   1.000
_cell.length_b   1.000
_cell.length_c   1.000
_cell.angle_alpha   90.00
_cell.angle_beta   90.00
_cell.angle_gamma   90.00
#
_symmetry.space_group_name_H-M   'P 1'
#
loop_
_entity.id
_entity.type
_entity.pdbx_description
1 polymer ?
#
loop_
_entity_poly.entity_id
_entity_poly.type
_entity_poly.pdbx_seq_one_letter_code
_entity_poly.pdbx_strand_id
1 'polypeptide(L)'
;MEKHYWKKVFTSAAVYFSVVSAVIFIIQMVTSDHLYASAFSATRMLFVLAYCVIFSMANSFLSFPKLDGFWKLILHSVFTIGGFFALIYAPMNADNRYQLSLSGKQYVPANIFVVIGLVVVIYAIGYGIYFMISSKINKKKNSKEEYRSVYRK
;
A
#
# COMPACT_ATOMS: atom_id res chain seq x y z
N MET A 1 1.68 -7.61 25.45
CA MET A 1 1.92 -6.64 24.35
C MET A 1 1.69 -7.23 22.97
N GLU A 2 2.15 -8.45 22.69
CA GLU A 2 2.11 -9.04 21.32
C GLU A 2 0.70 -9.26 20.77
N LYS A 3 -0.26 -9.74 21.58
CA LYS A 3 -1.67 -9.91 21.15
C LYS A 3 -2.29 -8.59 20.66
N HIS A 4 -1.91 -7.45 21.25
CA HIS A 4 -2.45 -6.14 20.88
C HIS A 4 -1.82 -5.60 19.58
N TYR A 5 -0.57 -5.99 19.29
CA TYR A 5 0.12 -5.68 18.04
C TYR A 5 -0.52 -6.42 16.87
N TRP A 6 -0.66 -7.75 16.97
CA TRP A 6 -1.26 -8.56 15.90
C TRP A 6 -2.71 -8.17 15.63
N LYS A 7 -3.51 -7.90 16.68
CA LYS A 7 -4.88 -7.39 16.52
C LYS A 7 -4.91 -6.11 15.69
N LYS A 8 -4.03 -5.14 15.99
CA LYS A 8 -3.94 -3.88 15.25
C LYS A 8 -3.55 -4.13 13.78
N VAL A 9 -2.57 -4.99 13.53
CA VAL A 9 -2.14 -5.35 12.17
C VAL A 9 -3.29 -5.97 11.38
N PHE A 10 -4.00 -6.96 11.93
CA PHE A 10 -5.11 -7.61 11.22
C PHE A 10 -6.30 -6.68 11.00
N THR A 11 -6.64 -5.81 11.97
CA THR A 11 -7.73 -4.83 11.77
C THR A 11 -7.37 -3.84 10.66
N SER A 12 -6.15 -3.30 10.65
CA SER A 12 -5.70 -2.41 9.58
C SER A 12 -5.63 -3.12 8.23
N ALA A 13 -5.12 -4.36 8.18
CA ALA A 13 -5.11 -5.18 6.98
C ALA A 13 -6.52 -5.42 6.42
N ALA A 14 -7.51 -5.69 7.29
CA ALA A 14 -8.90 -5.86 6.87
C ALA A 14 -9.48 -4.59 6.25
N VAL A 15 -9.18 -3.42 6.82
CA VAL A 15 -9.59 -2.12 6.23
C VAL A 15 -8.95 -1.92 4.86
N TYR A 16 -7.64 -2.16 4.73
CA TYR A 16 -6.95 -2.06 3.43
C TYR A 16 -7.51 -3.04 2.41
N PHE A 17 -7.76 -4.28 2.82
CA PHE A 17 -8.33 -5.30 1.95
C PHE A 17 -9.71 -4.88 1.43
N SER A 18 -10.59 -4.37 2.29
CA SER A 18 -11.91 -3.88 1.89
C SER A 18 -11.81 -2.72 0.89
N VAL A 19 -10.94 -1.74 1.14
CA VAL A 19 -10.76 -0.59 0.24
C VAL A 19 -10.19 -1.02 -1.11
N VAL A 20 -9.13 -1.83 -1.12
CA VAL A 20 -8.50 -2.30 -2.35
C VAL A 20 -9.47 -3.16 -3.16
N SER A 21 -10.20 -4.06 -2.51
CA SER A 21 -11.19 -4.90 -3.18
C SER A 21 -12.33 -4.07 -3.79
N ALA A 22 -12.83 -3.06 -3.07
CA ALA A 22 -13.84 -2.16 -3.59
C ALA A 22 -13.35 -1.38 -4.83
N VAL A 23 -12.11 -0.89 -4.81
CA VAL A 23 -11.50 -0.21 -5.96
C VAL A 23 -11.36 -1.15 -7.15
N ILE A 24 -10.87 -2.37 -6.95
CA ILE A 24 -10.76 -3.38 -8.03
C ILE A 24 -12.14 -3.69 -8.62
N PHE A 25 -13.16 -3.85 -7.78
CA PHE A 25 -14.53 -4.11 -8.21
C PHE A 25 -15.10 -2.96 -9.05
N ILE A 26 -14.91 -1.71 -8.62
CA ILE A 26 -15.35 -0.52 -9.36
C ILE A 26 -14.65 -0.46 -10.73
N ILE A 27 -13.32 -0.67 -10.77
CA ILE A 27 -12.57 -0.67 -12.02
C ILE A 27 -13.12 -1.73 -12.98
N GLN A 28 -13.43 -2.92 -12.48
CA GLN A 28 -14.02 -3.99 -13.29
C GLN A 28 -15.40 -3.60 -13.83
N MET A 29 -16.25 -2.97 -13.02
CA MET A 29 -17.58 -2.49 -13.46
C MET A 29 -17.48 -1.39 -14.53
N VAL A 30 -16.48 -0.50 -14.42
CA VAL A 30 -16.29 0.61 -15.38
C VAL A 30 -15.66 0.13 -16.69
N THR A 31 -14.71 -0.80 -16.63
CA THR A 31 -13.95 -1.21 -17.82
C THR A 31 -14.68 -2.22 -18.72
N SER A 32 -15.76 -2.86 -18.23
CA SER A 32 -16.63 -3.79 -19.00
C SER A 32 -15.92 -4.92 -19.78
N ASP A 33 -14.61 -5.09 -19.59
CA ASP A 33 -13.80 -6.04 -20.34
C ASP A 33 -13.78 -7.39 -19.63
N HIS A 34 -14.24 -8.44 -20.32
CA HIS A 34 -14.13 -9.83 -19.84
C HIS A 34 -12.68 -10.25 -19.53
N LEU A 35 -11.69 -9.55 -20.10
CA LEU A 35 -10.27 -9.72 -19.80
C LEU A 35 -9.90 -9.42 -18.33
N TYR A 36 -10.64 -8.53 -17.66
CA TYR A 36 -10.44 -8.20 -16.25
C TYR A 36 -11.37 -8.98 -15.31
N ALA A 37 -12.29 -9.81 -15.82
CA ALA A 37 -13.15 -10.64 -14.99
C ALA A 37 -12.36 -11.61 -14.07
N SER A 38 -11.15 -11.97 -14.49
CA SER A 38 -10.22 -12.77 -13.68
C SER A 38 -9.65 -12.03 -12.47
N ALA A 39 -9.70 -10.68 -12.44
CA ALA A 39 -9.14 -9.84 -11.38
C ALA A 39 -9.84 -10.03 -10.03
N PHE A 40 -11.12 -10.40 -10.03
CA PHE A 40 -11.91 -10.66 -8.83
C PHE A 40 -12.07 -12.17 -8.54
N SER A 41 -11.06 -12.97 -8.86
CA SER A 41 -11.05 -14.39 -8.51
C SER A 41 -10.61 -14.63 -7.05
N ALA A 42 -11.08 -15.73 -6.45
CA ALA A 42 -10.75 -16.09 -5.07
C ALA A 42 -9.23 -16.19 -4.84
N THR A 43 -8.51 -16.79 -5.78
CA THR A 43 -7.04 -16.92 -5.73
C THR A 43 -6.35 -15.56 -5.68
N ARG A 44 -6.79 -14.60 -6.50
CA ARG A 44 -6.22 -13.24 -6.49
C ARG A 44 -6.57 -12.48 -5.21
N MET A 45 -7.78 -12.66 -4.69
CA MET A 45 -8.18 -12.06 -3.40
C MET A 45 -7.36 -12.60 -2.22
N LEU A 46 -6.93 -13.87 -2.25
CA LEU A 46 -5.99 -14.39 -1.25
C LEU A 46 -4.63 -13.68 -1.30
N PHE A 47 -4.11 -13.42 -2.50
CA PHE A 47 -2.87 -12.66 -2.64
C PHE A 47 -3.03 -11.18 -2.25
N VAL A 48 -4.17 -10.56 -2.55
CA VAL A 48 -4.51 -9.20 -2.08
C VAL A 48 -4.54 -9.15 -0.57
N LEU A 49 -5.17 -10.14 0.09
CA LEU A 49 -5.20 -10.23 1.54
C LEU A 49 -3.78 -10.38 2.12
N ALA A 50 -2.97 -11.27 1.56
CA ALA A 50 -1.57 -11.44 1.97
C ALA A 50 -0.78 -10.13 1.84
N TYR A 51 -0.98 -9.40 0.74
CA TYR A 51 -0.36 -8.09 0.53
C TYR A 51 -0.83 -7.07 1.59
N CYS A 52 -2.13 -6.99 1.88
CA CYS A 52 -2.67 -6.06 2.88
C CYS A 52 -2.12 -6.34 4.28
N VAL A 53 -1.87 -7.60 4.63
CA VAL A 53 -1.20 -7.97 5.90
C VAL A 53 0.24 -7.47 5.91
N ILE A 54 1.03 -7.73 4.86
CA ILE A 54 2.41 -7.24 4.74
C ILE A 54 2.46 -5.72 4.76
N PHE A 55 1.56 -5.05 4.04
CA PHE A 55 1.44 -3.60 4.01
C PHE A 55 1.11 -3.04 5.40
N SER A 56 0.20 -3.67 6.13
CA SER A 56 -0.12 -3.26 7.51
C SER A 56 1.05 -3.47 8.48
N MET A 57 1.84 -4.54 8.29
CA MET A 57 3.07 -4.74 9.06
C MET A 57 4.11 -3.67 8.71
N ALA A 58 4.28 -3.37 7.42
CA ALA A 58 5.17 -2.31 6.94
C ALA A 58 4.78 -0.93 7.50
N ASN A 59 3.48 -0.63 7.61
CA ASN A 59 3.00 0.57 8.26
C ASN A 59 3.29 0.61 9.76
N SER A 60 3.28 -0.56 10.41
CA SER A 60 3.64 -0.65 11.82
C SER A 60 5.13 -0.35 12.03
N PHE A 61 6.02 -0.70 11.10
CA PHE A 61 7.44 -0.36 11.17
C PHE A 61 7.73 1.15 11.18
N LEU A 62 6.91 1.96 10.53
CA LEU A 62 7.04 3.42 10.56
C LEU A 62 6.89 3.99 11.98
N SER A 63 6.14 3.30 12.86
CA SER A 63 5.93 3.70 14.24
C SER A 63 7.03 3.26 15.22
N PHE A 64 8.04 2.48 14.77
CA PHE A 64 9.10 2.01 15.67
C PHE A 64 10.03 3.15 16.11
N PRO A 65 10.19 3.46 17.40
CA PRO A 65 10.95 4.63 17.85
C PRO A 65 12.46 4.51 17.64
N LYS A 66 13.00 3.29 17.53
CA LYS A 66 14.46 3.03 17.47
C LYS A 66 15.10 3.15 16.08
N LEU A 67 14.29 3.24 15.02
CA LEU A 67 14.78 3.35 13.64
C LEU A 67 14.78 4.81 13.18
N ASP A 68 15.88 5.22 12.56
CA ASP A 68 16.00 6.53 11.91
C ASP A 68 14.96 6.68 10.79
N GLY A 69 14.49 7.91 10.57
CA GLY A 69 13.39 8.24 9.65
C GLY A 69 13.68 7.81 8.20
N PHE A 70 14.95 7.89 7.78
CA PHE A 70 15.40 7.46 6.46
C PHE A 70 15.25 5.94 6.27
N TRP A 71 15.75 5.14 7.21
CA TRP A 71 15.67 3.69 7.14
C TRP A 71 14.24 3.16 7.25
N LYS A 72 13.37 3.85 7.98
CA LYS A 72 11.93 3.57 8.02
C LYS A 72 11.29 3.68 6.65
N LEU A 73 11.61 4.75 5.91
CA LEU A 73 11.09 4.98 4.57
C LEU A 73 11.59 3.90 3.61
N ILE A 74 12.89 3.59 3.63
CA ILE A 74 13.45 2.52 2.79
C ILE A 74 12.75 1.20 3.05
N LEU A 75 12.68 0.76 4.31
CA LEU A 75 12.04 -0.51 4.65
C LEU A 75 10.57 -0.53 4.24
N HIS A 76 9.84 0.55 4.53
CA HIS A 76 8.44 0.67 4.13
C HIS A 76 8.28 0.58 2.61
N SER A 77 9.06 1.34 1.84
CA SER A 77 9.03 1.31 0.37
C SER A 77 9.39 -0.06 -0.19
N VAL A 78 10.41 -0.74 0.36
CA VAL A 78 10.81 -2.08 -0.10
C VAL A 78 9.71 -3.10 0.16
N PHE A 79 9.12 -3.13 1.35
CA PHE A 79 8.04 -4.08 1.67
C PHE A 79 6.75 -3.80 0.88
N THR A 80 6.43 -2.53 0.65
CA THR A 80 5.22 -2.15 -0.10
C THR A 80 5.38 -2.40 -1.59
N ILE A 81 6.46 -1.93 -2.22
CA ILE A 81 6.71 -2.13 -3.66
C ILE A 81 7.00 -3.61 -3.95
N GLY A 82 7.85 -4.25 -3.14
CA GLY A 82 8.19 -5.66 -3.29
C GLY A 82 6.98 -6.56 -3.05
N GLY A 83 6.19 -6.29 -2.00
CA GLY A 83 4.96 -7.02 -1.72
C GLY A 83 3.91 -6.87 -2.82
N PHE A 84 3.74 -5.66 -3.36
CA PHE A 84 2.85 -5.42 -4.49
C PHE A 84 3.27 -6.23 -5.71
N PHE A 85 4.57 -6.23 -6.04
CA PHE A 85 5.07 -6.95 -7.20
C PHE A 85 4.91 -8.47 -7.04
N ALA A 86 5.33 -9.00 -5.90
CA ALA A 86 5.36 -10.43 -5.64
C ALA A 86 3.96 -11.03 -5.49
N LEU A 87 3.03 -10.33 -4.83
CA LEU A 87 1.72 -10.88 -4.47
C LEU A 87 0.63 -10.43 -5.43
N ILE A 88 0.62 -9.18 -5.89
CA ILE A 88 -0.45 -8.71 -6.77
C ILE A 88 -0.06 -8.91 -8.23
N TYR A 89 1.08 -8.35 -8.61
CA TYR A 89 1.39 -8.17 -10.03
C TYR A 89 1.86 -9.45 -10.72
N ALA A 90 2.83 -10.17 -10.15
CA ALA A 90 3.37 -11.37 -10.78
C ALA A 90 2.29 -12.45 -11.02
N PRO A 91 1.40 -12.76 -10.06
CA PRO A 91 0.29 -13.69 -10.30
C PRO A 91 -0.71 -13.16 -11.33
N MET A 92 -1.11 -11.88 -11.27
CA MET A 92 -2.03 -11.29 -12.26
C MET A 92 -1.48 -11.40 -13.68
N ASN A 93 -0.19 -11.16 -13.87
CA ASN A 93 0.43 -11.24 -15.18
C ASN A 93 0.58 -12.68 -15.68
N ALA A 94 0.93 -13.62 -14.81
CA ALA A 94 1.02 -15.03 -15.18
C ALA A 94 -0.34 -15.56 -15.68
N ASP A 95 -1.40 -15.28 -14.92
CA ASP A 95 -2.77 -15.67 -15.28
C ASP A 95 -3.24 -15.00 -16.57
N ASN A 96 -3.01 -13.69 -16.71
CA ASN A 96 -3.42 -12.96 -17.91
C ASN A 96 -2.69 -13.46 -19.15
N ARG A 97 -1.37 -13.72 -19.06
CA ARG A 97 -0.61 -14.34 -20.15
C ARG A 97 -1.15 -15.71 -20.52
N TYR A 98 -1.48 -16.53 -19.54
CA TYR A 98 -2.07 -17.84 -19.76
C TYR A 98 -3.42 -17.73 -20.49
N GLN A 99 -4.33 -16.87 -20.04
CA GLN A 99 -5.63 -16.67 -20.68
C GLN A 99 -5.52 -16.05 -22.09
N LEU A 100 -4.59 -15.11 -22.31
CA LEU A 100 -4.33 -14.55 -23.62
C LEU A 100 -3.74 -15.58 -24.59
N SER A 101 -2.85 -16.46 -24.11
CA SER A 101 -2.29 -17.56 -24.92
C SER A 101 -3.37 -18.55 -25.37
N LEU A 102 -4.35 -18.84 -24.50
CA LEU A 102 -5.50 -19.70 -24.82
C LEU A 102 -6.47 -19.05 -25.82
N SER A 103 -6.55 -17.73 -25.86
CA SER A 103 -7.44 -16.98 -26.78
C SER A 103 -6.78 -16.59 -28.10
N GLY A 104 -5.53 -17.01 -28.34
CA GLY A 104 -4.78 -16.72 -29.57
C GLY A 104 -4.42 -15.24 -29.76
N LYS A 105 -4.61 -14.40 -28.73
CA LYS A 105 -4.33 -12.96 -28.79
C LYS A 105 -2.91 -12.67 -28.34
N GLN A 106 -2.25 -11.74 -29.03
CA GLN A 106 -0.90 -11.31 -28.67
C GLN A 106 -0.94 -10.52 -27.35
N TYR A 107 -0.16 -10.97 -26.37
CA TYR A 107 -0.02 -10.25 -25.10
C TYR A 107 0.85 -9.01 -25.33
N VAL A 108 0.22 -7.83 -25.22
CA VAL A 108 0.95 -6.56 -25.11
C VAL A 108 1.07 -6.25 -23.63
N PRO A 109 2.27 -6.36 -23.01
CA PRO A 109 2.46 -5.85 -21.67
C PRO A 109 2.19 -4.35 -21.71
N ALA A 110 1.14 -3.89 -21.02
CA ALA A 110 0.99 -2.48 -20.73
C ALA A 110 2.30 -1.99 -20.12
N ASN A 111 2.79 -0.81 -20.54
CA ASN A 111 4.08 -0.23 -20.11
C ASN A 111 4.12 -0.06 -18.58
N ILE A 112 4.42 -1.16 -17.89
CA ILE A 112 4.09 -1.31 -16.48
C ILE A 112 5.00 -0.44 -15.62
N PHE A 113 6.21 -0.18 -16.10
CA PHE A 113 7.15 0.74 -15.49
C PHE A 113 6.61 2.16 -15.45
N VAL A 114 5.75 2.54 -16.40
CA VAL A 114 5.09 3.86 -16.41
C VAL A 114 4.00 3.91 -15.33
N VAL A 115 3.16 2.88 -15.21
CA VAL A 115 2.09 2.83 -14.19
C VAL A 115 2.69 2.73 -12.79
N ILE A 116 3.68 1.85 -12.58
CA ILE A 116 4.40 1.71 -11.31
C ILE A 116 5.16 3.00 -10.99
N GLY A 117 5.83 3.61 -11.97
CA GLY A 117 6.47 4.92 -11.81
C GLY A 117 5.49 5.99 -11.35
N LEU A 118 4.30 6.03 -11.97
CA LEU A 118 3.23 6.95 -11.59
C LEU A 118 2.73 6.71 -10.16
N VAL A 119 2.49 5.45 -9.78
CA VAL A 119 2.03 5.09 -8.43
C VAL A 119 3.10 5.43 -7.38
N VAL A 120 4.38 5.15 -7.65
CA VAL A 120 5.50 5.51 -6.75
C VAL A 120 5.63 7.02 -6.61
N VAL A 121 5.49 7.77 -7.70
CA VAL A 121 5.51 9.24 -7.68
C VAL A 121 4.33 9.80 -6.88
N ILE A 122 3.11 9.32 -7.12
CA ILE A 122 1.91 9.74 -6.37
C ILE A 122 2.07 9.41 -4.89
N TYR A 123 2.56 8.20 -4.57
CA TYR A 123 2.81 7.78 -3.20
C TYR A 123 3.86 8.66 -2.51
N ALA A 124 5.00 8.92 -3.18
CA ALA A 124 6.06 9.79 -2.66
C ALA A 124 5.56 11.22 -2.42
N ILE A 125 4.77 11.77 -3.34
CA ILE A 125 4.14 13.10 -3.20
C ILE A 125 3.17 13.10 -2.01
N GLY A 126 2.24 12.15 -1.94
CA GLY A 126 1.26 12.06 -0.87
C GLY A 126 1.90 11.91 0.50
N TYR A 127 2.92 11.05 0.60
CA TYR A 127 3.65 10.81 1.85
C TYR A 127 4.52 12.02 2.23
N GLY A 128 5.13 12.71 1.26
CA GLY A 128 5.84 13.96 1.48
C GLY A 128 4.95 15.07 2.02
N ILE A 129 3.74 15.23 1.47
CA ILE A 129 2.73 16.18 1.96
C ILE A 129 2.31 15.83 3.39
N TYR A 130 2.01 14.54 3.66
CA TYR A 130 1.67 14.07 5.00
C TYR A 130 2.78 14.39 6.03
N PHE A 131 4.05 14.16 5.66
CA PHE A 131 5.19 14.42 6.54
C PHE A 131 5.38 15.92 6.79
N MET A 132 5.24 16.77 5.77
CA MET A 132 5.30 18.23 5.93
C MET A 132 4.20 18.75 6.86
N ILE A 133 2.97 18.27 6.70
CA ILE A 133 1.85 18.65 7.57
C ILE A 133 2.09 18.18 9.00
N SER A 134 2.47 16.91 9.17
CA SER A 134 2.74 16.32 10.48
C SER A 134 3.90 17.01 11.20
N SER A 135 4.96 17.38 10.47
CA SER A 135 6.10 18.15 10.98
C SER A 135 5.68 19.54 11.46
N LYS A 136 4.86 20.26 10.69
CA LYS A 136 4.30 21.56 11.10
C LYS A 136 3.43 21.46 12.33
N ILE A 137 2.56 20.44 12.41
CA ILE A 137 1.68 20.22 13.57
C ILE A 137 2.51 19.88 14.81
N ASN A 138 3.50 18.98 14.69
CA ASN A 138 4.37 18.60 15.80
C ASN A 138 5.25 19.76 16.29
N LYS A 139 5.81 20.57 15.38
CA LYS A 139 6.51 21.82 15.78
C LYS A 139 5.62 22.75 16.57
N LYS A 140 4.37 22.94 16.13
CA LYS A 140 3.40 23.82 16.80
C LYS A 140 2.95 23.27 18.16
N LYS A 141 2.90 21.94 18.30
CA LYS A 141 2.55 21.27 19.56
C LYS A 141 3.69 21.37 20.57
N ASN A 142 4.93 21.06 20.15
CA ASN A 142 6.12 21.16 21.00
C ASN A 142 6.40 22.60 21.43
N SER A 143 6.24 23.59 20.54
CA SER A 143 6.38 25.01 20.91
C SER A 143 5.35 25.44 21.96
N LYS A 144 4.10 24.95 21.91
CA LYS A 144 3.07 25.26 22.92
C LYS A 144 3.35 24.59 24.27
N GLU A 145 3.86 23.37 24.25
CA GLU A 145 4.26 22.66 25.47
C GLU A 145 5.49 23.30 26.12
N GLU A 146 6.48 23.70 25.32
CA GLU A 146 7.67 24.43 25.77
C GLU A 146 7.30 25.80 26.36
N TYR A 147 6.46 26.58 25.67
CA TYR A 147 5.94 27.86 26.20
C TYR A 147 5.17 27.66 27.51
N ARG A 148 4.33 26.62 27.62
CA ARG A 148 3.64 26.32 28.88
C ARG A 148 4.58 25.91 30.00
N SER A 149 5.69 25.23 29.71
CA SER A 149 6.68 24.82 30.71
C SER A 149 7.53 25.99 31.23
N VAL A 150 7.80 27.00 30.39
CA VAL A 150 8.61 28.17 30.76
C VAL A 150 7.78 29.22 31.51
N TYR A 151 6.51 29.41 31.15
CA TYR A 151 5.66 30.49 31.68
C TYR A 151 4.63 30.05 32.73
N ARG A 152 4.52 28.75 33.04
CA ARG A 152 3.93 28.30 34.32
C ARG A 152 5.05 28.14 35.35
N LYS A 153 5.46 29.26 35.95
CA LYS A 153 5.99 29.30 37.32
C LYS A 153 5.06 30.16 38.15
#